data_AF-A0AAE1KLI9-F1
#
_entry.id   AF-A0AAE1KLI9-F1
#
_cell.length_a   1.000
_cell.length_b   1.000
_cell.length_c   1.000
_cell.angle_alpha   90.00
_cell.angle_beta   90.00
_cell.angle_gamma   90.00
#
_symmetry.space_group_name_H-M   'P 1'
#
loop_
_entity.id
_entity.type
_entity.pdbx_description
1 polymer ?
#
loop_
_entity_poly.entity_id
_entity_poly.type
_entity_poly.pdbx_seq_one_letter_code
_entity_poly.pdbx_strand_id
1 'polypeptide(L)' 'MGDDSWPSYGTDEDKQYRFRQLFGKTLRFQVKAAHDAHVSFTSSGEETEPMLEVFIGAWEGAASAVRFNKCEL' A
#
# COMPACT_ATOMS: atom_id res chain seq x y z
N MET A 1 -18.78 -20.98 -3.51
CA MET A 1 -18.10 -20.03 -2.62
C MET A 1 -16.64 -20.43 -2.67
N GLY A 2 -15.82 -19.69 -3.42
CA GLY A 2 -14.40 -20.04 -3.60
C GLY A 2 -13.66 -19.95 -2.28
N ASP A 3 -12.65 -20.79 -2.10
CA ASP A 3 -11.78 -20.73 -0.94
C ASP A 3 -10.96 -19.44 -0.98
N ASP A 4 -11.39 -18.45 -0.21
CA ASP A 4 -10.63 -17.22 0.05
C ASP A 4 -9.45 -17.51 1.00
N SER A 5 -8.58 -18.44 0.62
CA SER A 5 -7.33 -18.73 1.33
C SER A 5 -6.30 -17.63 1.06
N TRP A 6 -6.61 -16.41 1.52
CA TRP A 6 -5.69 -15.30 1.48
C TRP A 6 -4.54 -15.55 2.47
N PRO A 7 -3.28 -15.47 2.04
CA PRO A 7 -2.16 -15.58 2.95
C PRO A 7 -2.28 -14.52 4.07
N SER A 8 -2.19 -14.96 5.33
CA SER A 8 -2.19 -14.07 6.49
C SER A 8 -0.88 -13.31 6.52
N TYR A 9 -0.89 -12.11 5.96
CA TYR A 9 0.20 -11.16 6.11
C TYR A 9 -0.08 -10.36 7.36
N GLY A 10 0.65 -10.66 8.44
CA GLY A 10 0.49 -10.00 9.74
C GLY A 10 0.52 -8.49 9.60
N THR A 11 -0.37 -7.83 10.34
CA THR A 11 -0.38 -6.38 10.57
C THR A 11 0.56 -6.07 11.73
N ASP A 12 1.81 -6.47 11.62
CA ASP A 12 2.82 -6.09 12.61
C ASP A 12 3.04 -4.56 12.53
N GLU A 13 3.36 -3.92 13.65
CA GLU A 13 3.56 -2.46 13.72
C GLU A 13 4.74 -1.97 12.86
N ASP A 14 5.57 -2.90 12.40
CA ASP A 14 6.65 -2.66 11.45
C ASP A 14 6.07 -2.37 10.05
N LYS A 15 6.07 -1.09 9.69
CA LYS A 15 5.66 -0.57 8.37
C LYS A 15 6.65 -0.96 7.26
N GLN A 16 6.76 -2.26 6.97
CA GLN A 16 7.62 -2.77 5.91
C GLN A 16 6.84 -2.96 4.62
N TYR A 17 7.23 -2.22 3.57
CA TYR A 17 6.67 -2.43 2.24
C TYR A 17 7.13 -3.75 1.63
N ARG A 18 6.22 -4.41 0.93
CA ARG A 18 6.52 -5.59 0.12
C ARG A 18 6.44 -5.22 -1.35
N PHE A 19 7.61 -5.01 -1.95
CA PHE A 19 7.70 -4.59 -3.34
C PHE A 19 7.42 -5.76 -4.29
N ARG A 20 6.59 -5.50 -5.31
CA ARG A 20 6.37 -6.41 -6.43
C ARG A 20 6.45 -5.63 -7.71
N GLN A 21 7.10 -6.22 -8.72
CA GLN A 21 7.17 -5.62 -10.04
C GLN A 21 5.78 -5.54 -10.66
N LEU A 22 5.40 -4.34 -11.10
CA LEU A 22 4.16 -4.09 -11.81
C LEU A 22 4.44 -3.95 -13.31
N PHE A 23 3.61 -4.58 -14.12
CA PHE A 23 3.69 -4.48 -15.58
C PHE A 23 2.49 -3.67 -16.10
N GLY A 24 2.75 -2.74 -17.02
CA GLY A 24 1.72 -1.88 -17.61
C GLY A 24 1.57 -0.53 -16.91
N LYS A 25 0.40 0.11 -17.08
CA LYS A 25 0.11 1.48 -16.62
C LYS A 25 -0.99 1.57 -15.57
N THR A 26 -1.59 0.43 -15.18
CA THR A 26 -2.76 0.40 -14.31
C THR A 26 -2.65 -0.78 -13.35
N LEU A 27 -2.84 -0.50 -12.06
CA LEU A 27 -2.97 -1.51 -11.02
C LEU A 27 -4.42 -1.55 -10.55
N ARG A 28 -5.05 -2.73 -10.64
CA ARG A 28 -6.36 -2.99 -10.02
C ARG A 28 -6.17 -3.97 -8.88
N PHE A 29 -6.54 -3.56 -7.68
CA PHE A 29 -6.46 -4.39 -6.47
C PHE A 29 -7.74 -4.26 -5.64
N GLN A 30 -7.94 -5.22 -4.73
CA GLN A 30 -8.97 -5.18 -3.70
C GLN A 30 -8.29 -5.46 -2.36
N VAL A 31 -8.74 -4.79 -1.31
CA VAL A 31 -8.17 -4.96 0.03
C VAL A 31 -9.27 -5.03 1.06
N LYS A 32 -9.11 -5.95 2.02
CA LYS A 32 -9.90 -6.04 3.23
C LYS A 32 -8.92 -5.97 4.40
N ALA A 33 -8.85 -4.81 5.05
CA ALA A 33 -7.98 -4.55 6.19
C ALA A 33 -8.83 -4.14 7.39
N ALA A 34 -8.31 -4.38 8.60
CA ALA A 34 -8.97 -3.96 9.84
C ALA A 34 -8.79 -2.45 10.11
N HIS A 35 -7.69 -1.87 9.60
CA HIS A 35 -7.29 -0.48 9.79
C HIS A 35 -7.07 0.17 8.42
N ASP A 36 -5.85 0.63 8.15
CA ASP A 36 -5.45 1.24 6.90
C ASP A 36 -4.77 0.24 5.94
N ALA A 37 -4.79 0.62 4.66
CA ALA A 37 -4.02 -0.04 3.62
C ALA A 37 -3.14 1.00 2.93
N HIS A 38 -1.85 0.69 2.85
CA HIS A 38 -0.84 1.51 2.19
C HIS A 38 -0.43 0.85 0.88
N VAL A 39 -0.59 1.57 -0.23
CA VAL A 39 -0.14 1.12 -1.55
C VAL A 39 0.84 2.14 -2.10
N SER A 40 2.08 1.70 -2.27
CA SER A 40 3.16 2.56 -2.73
C SER A 40 3.66 2.18 -4.12
N PHE A 41 3.89 3.19 -4.94
CA PHE A 41 4.52 3.08 -6.24
C PHE A 41 5.91 3.70 -6.17
N THR A 42 6.90 2.85 -6.43
CA THR A 42 8.31 3.18 -6.46
C THR A 42 8.89 2.86 -7.83
N SER A 43 10.06 3.42 -8.12
CA SER A 43 10.76 3.19 -9.39
C SER A 43 11.66 1.94 -9.37
N SER A 44 11.91 1.36 -8.20
CA SER A 44 12.67 0.13 -8.00
C SER A 44 12.03 -0.77 -6.93
N GLY A 45 12.64 -1.92 -6.65
CA GLY A 45 12.21 -2.86 -5.61
C GLY A 45 12.49 -2.43 -4.17
N GLU A 46 12.68 -1.13 -3.94
CA GLU A 46 12.93 -0.52 -2.64
C GLU A 46 12.20 0.83 -2.54
N GLU A 47 12.26 1.49 -1.37
CA GLU A 47 11.76 2.86 -1.23
C GLU A 47 12.59 3.81 -2.11
N THR A 48 11.93 4.61 -2.94
CA THR A 48 12.58 5.56 -3.85
C THR A 48 12.07 6.98 -3.65
N GLU A 49 12.81 7.96 -4.14
CA GLU A 49 12.30 9.31 -4.35
C GLU A 49 12.33 9.64 -5.85
N PRO A 50 11.21 10.01 -6.48
CA PRO A 50 9.87 10.18 -5.93
C PRO A 50 9.16 8.86 -5.57
N MET A 51 8.20 8.92 -4.64
CA MET A 51 7.30 7.81 -4.28
C MET A 51 5.87 8.34 -4.16
N LEU A 52 4.94 7.62 -4.79
CA LEU A 52 3.51 7.88 -4.70
C LEU A 52 2.91 6.85 -3.74
N GLU A 53 2.23 7.32 -2.71
CA GLU A 53 1.59 6.47 -1.72
C GLU A 53 0.09 6.76 -1.65
N VAL A 54 -0.71 5.71 -1.67
CA VAL A 54 -2.16 5.74 -1.52
C VAL A 54 -2.51 5.12 -0.18
N PHE A 55 -3.19 5.89 0.66
CA PHE A 55 -3.74 5.46 1.94
C PHE A 55 -5.24 5.25 1.81
N ILE A 56 -5.72 4.06 2.17
CA ILE A 56 -7.14 3.73 2.23
C ILE A 56 -7.50 3.44 3.68
N GLY A 57 -8.52 4.11 4.22
CA GLY A 57 -8.98 3.89 5.60
C GLY A 57 -8.01 4.38 6.69
N ALA A 58 -7.17 5.37 6.37
CA ALA A 58 -6.26 6.01 7.31
C ALA A 58 -7.00 6.86 8.34
N TRP A 59 -6.26 7.36 9.35
CA TRP A 59 -6.80 8.11 10.49
C TRP A 59 -7.98 7.36 11.14
N GLU A 60 -7.74 6.09 11.52
CA GLU A 60 -8.76 5.22 12.12
C GLU A 60 -10.01 5.05 11.25
N GLY A 61 -9.83 4.99 9.93
CA GLY A 61 -10.93 4.87 8.96
C GLY A 61 -11.62 6.19 8.63
N ALA A 62 -11.15 7.33 9.14
CA ALA A 62 -11.78 8.63 8.91
C ALA A 62 -11.54 9.18 7.50
N ALA A 63 -10.41 8.84 6.86
CA ALA A 63 -10.05 9.42 5.56
C ALA A 63 -9.18 8.52 4.69
N SER A 64 -9.10 8.87 3.40
CA SER A 64 -8.16 8.31 2.44
C SER A 64 -7.38 9.45 1.80
N ALA A 65 -6.12 9.22 1.47
CA ALA A 65 -5.24 10.25 0.94
C ALA A 65 -4.30 9.68 -0.11
N VAL A 66 -3.83 10.56 -0.99
CA VAL A 66 -2.74 10.26 -1.93
C VAL A 66 -1.62 11.23 -1.63
N ARG A 67 -0.45 10.70 -1.29
CA ARG A 67 0.76 11.48 -1.01
C ARG A 67 1.75 11.28 -2.16
N PHE A 68 2.25 12.38 -2.68
CA PHE A 68 3.34 12.38 -3.66
C PHE A 68 4.57 13.00 -3.00
N ASN A 69 5.69 12.28 -3.06
CA ASN A 69 6.92 12.57 -2.34
C ASN A 69 6.72 12.53 -0.83
N LYS A 70 7.43 11.61 -0.17
CA LYS A 70 7.67 11.68 1.27
C LYS A 70 8.60 12.88 1.50
N CYS A 71 8.08 14.11 1.36
CA CYS A 71 8.84 15.33 1.60
C CYS A 71 9.18 15.38 3.09
N GLU A 72 10.44 15.10 3.42
CA GLU A 72 11.10 15.77 4.53
C GLU A 72 11.91 16.93 3.94
N LEU A 73 11.53 18.16 4.29
CA LEU A 73 12.47 19.26 4.43
C LEU A 73 12.47 19.64 5.91
#